data_AF-A0A847YJA8-F1
#
_entry.id   AF-A0A847YJA8-F1
#
_cell.length_a   1.000
_cell.length_b   1.000
_cell.length_c   1.000
_cell.angle_alpha   90.00
_cell.angle_beta   90.00
_cell.angle_gamma   90.00
#
_symmetry.space_group_name_H-M   'P 1'
#
loop_
_entity.id
_entity.type
_entity.pdbx_description
1 polymer ?
#
loop_
_entity_poly.entity_id
_entity_poly.type
_entity_poly.pdbx_seq_one_letter_code
_entity_poly.pdbx_strand_id
1 'polypeptide(L)' 'MLALRLEAELERRIVALARRQGRNKSALVREALIRYMEDQEDIMLAEAALHNLGDGKTLSHEEARRALGLAD' A
#
# COMPACT_ATOMS: atom_id res chain seq x y z
N MET A 1 -19.62 -10.12 -9.20
CA MET A 1 -19.31 -10.61 -7.83
C MET A 1 -18.12 -11.55 -7.96
N LEU A 2 -17.03 -11.33 -7.21
CA LEU A 2 -15.85 -12.21 -7.23
C LEU A 2 -16.04 -13.33 -6.21
N ALA A 3 -16.01 -14.58 -6.65
CA ALA A 3 -16.04 -15.74 -5.77
C ALA A 3 -14.61 -16.22 -5.51
N LEU A 4 -14.18 -16.18 -4.25
CA LEU A 4 -12.84 -16.60 -3.82
C LEU A 4 -12.97 -17.86 -2.99
N ARG A 5 -12.16 -18.87 -3.30
CA ARG A 5 -12.00 -20.05 -2.46
C ARG A 5 -10.92 -19.72 -1.42
N LEU A 6 -11.32 -19.72 -0.16
CA LEU A 6 -10.42 -19.48 0.97
C LEU A 6 -10.25 -20.77 1.77
N GLU A 7 -9.07 -20.93 2.36
CA GLU A 7 -8.88 -21.96 3.37
C GLU A 7 -9.77 -21.67 4.59
N ALA A 8 -10.27 -22.73 5.22
CA ALA A 8 -11.26 -22.62 6.29
C ALA A 8 -10.75 -21.79 7.48
N GLU A 9 -9.45 -21.85 7.78
CA GLU A 9 -8.85 -21.04 8.84
C GLU A 9 -8.83 -19.55 8.51
N LEU A 10 -8.47 -19.19 7.27
CA LEU A 10 -8.46 -17.81 6.83
C LEU A 10 -9.87 -17.21 6.84
N GLU A 11 -10.88 -17.96 6.38
CA GLU A 11 -12.27 -17.48 6.45
C GLU A 11 -12.71 -17.25 7.90
N ARG A 12 -12.38 -18.14 8.84
CA ARG A 12 -12.67 -17.94 10.26
C ARG A 12 -12.04 -16.67 10.82
N ARG A 13 -10.78 -16.40 10.47
CA ARG A 13 -10.05 -15.18 10.89
C ARG A 13 -10.71 -13.91 10.34
N ILE A 14 -11.09 -13.91 9.06
CA ILE A 14 -11.79 -12.78 8.42
C ILE A 14 -13.14 -12.53 9.10
N VAL A 15 -13.93 -13.58 9.35
CA VAL A 15 -15.23 -13.45 10.02
C VAL A 15 -15.07 -12.89 11.43
N ALA A 16 -14.10 -13.38 12.21
CA ALA A 16 -13.84 -12.88 13.55
C ALA A 16 -13.40 -11.41 13.55
N LEU A 17 -12.51 -11.01 12.63
CA LEU A 17 -12.06 -9.63 12.51
C LEU A 17 -13.20 -8.70 12.07
N ALA A 18 -13.99 -9.11 11.08
CA ALA A 18 -15.12 -8.33 10.59
C ALA A 18 -16.15 -8.08 11.72
N ARG A 19 -16.47 -9.12 12.50
CA ARG A 19 -17.35 -9.01 13.68
C ARG A 19 -16.82 -8.02 14.72
N ARG A 20 -15.52 -8.08 15.05
CA ARG A 20 -14.88 -7.15 16.00
C ARG A 20 -14.97 -5.69 15.54
N GLN A 21 -14.99 -5.45 14.23
CA GLN A 21 -15.09 -4.11 13.65
C GLN A 21 -16.55 -3.68 13.36
N GLY A 22 -17.55 -4.53 13.63
CA GLY A 22 -18.94 -4.23 13.29
C GLY A 22 -19.23 -4.21 11.78
N ARG A 23 -18.44 -4.95 10.98
CA ARG A 23 -18.51 -4.96 9.51
C ARG A 23 -18.86 -6.35 8.98
N ASN A 24 -19.38 -6.41 7.76
CA ASN A 24 -19.57 -7.70 7.07
C ASN A 24 -18.26 -8.19 6.42
N LYS A 25 -18.16 -9.51 6.20
CA LYS A 25 -16.94 -10.13 5.66
C LYS A 25 -16.54 -9.57 4.30
N SER A 26 -17.52 -9.32 3.42
CA SER A 26 -17.26 -8.84 2.06
C SER A 26 -16.70 -7.41 2.04
N ALA A 27 -17.14 -6.55 2.94
CA ALA A 27 -16.62 -5.18 3.09
C ALA A 27 -15.17 -5.20 3.57
N LEU A 28 -14.84 -6.04 4.56
CA LEU A 28 -13.49 -6.19 5.05
C LEU A 28 -12.54 -6.74 3.97
N VAL A 29 -12.95 -7.79 3.24
CA VAL A 29 -12.14 -8.38 2.17
C VAL A 29 -11.94 -7.38 1.02
N ARG A 30 -12.97 -6.61 0.66
CA ARG A 30 -12.86 -5.57 -0.36
C ARG A 30 -11.83 -4.51 0.01
N GLU A 31 -11.87 -4.02 1.25
CA GLU A 31 -10.90 -3.04 1.71
C GLU A 31 -9.48 -3.61 1.73
N ALA A 32 -9.32 -4.85 2.21
CA ALA A 32 -8.01 -5.50 2.21
C ALA A 32 -7.41 -5.61 0.79
N LEU A 33 -8.26 -5.90 -0.22
CA LEU A 33 -7.83 -5.92 -1.62
C LEU A 33 -7.44 -4.54 -2.14
N ILE A 34 -8.22 -3.50 -1.83
CA ILE A 34 -7.89 -2.12 -2.21
C ILE A 34 -6.54 -1.71 -1.63
N ARG A 35 -6.34 -1.91 -0.33
CA ARG A 35 -5.07 -1.59 0.34
C ARG A 35 -3.90 -2.36 -0.26
N TYR A 36 -4.08 -3.65 -0.54
CA TYR A 36 -3.04 -4.44 -1.19
C TYR A 36 -2.67 -3.86 -2.56
N MET A 37 -3.65 -3.44 -3.37
CA MET A 37 -3.39 -2.81 -4.66
C MET A 37 -2.64 -1.48 -4.50
N GLU A 38 -3.07 -0.62 -3.57
CA GLU A 38 -2.40 0.64 -3.24
C GLU A 38 -0.93 0.41 -2.84
N ASP A 39 -0.68 -0.56 -1.95
CA ASP A 39 0.68 -0.91 -1.51
C ASP A 39 1.54 -1.42 -2.69
N GLN A 40 0.96 -2.20 -3.62
CA GLN A 40 1.69 -2.67 -4.81
C GLN A 40 2.00 -1.53 -5.78
N GLU A 41 1.06 -0.60 -5.99
CA GLU A 41 1.26 0.57 -6.85
C GLU A 41 2.35 1.48 -6.30
N ASP A 42 2.37 1.71 -4.98
CA ASP A 42 3.42 2.48 -4.30
C ASP A 42 4.80 1.84 -4.47
N ILE A 43 4.91 0.52 -4.32
CA ILE A 43 6.16 -0.21 -4.54
C ILE A 43 6.63 -0.05 -5.98
N MET A 44 5.73 -0.21 -6.96
CA MET A 44 6.07 -0.06 -8.38
C MET A 44 6.58 1.35 -8.70
N LEU A 45 5.95 2.39 -8.15
CA LEU A 45 6.40 3.77 -8.31
C LEU A 45 7.78 3.99 -7.68
N ALA A 46 8.02 3.44 -6.50
CA ALA A 46 9.31 3.53 -5.83
C ALA A 46 10.43 2.81 -6.61
N GLU A 47 10.16 1.61 -7.13
CA GLU A 47 11.09 0.87 -7.98
C GLU A 47 11.40 1.62 -9.28
N ALA A 48 10.39 2.19 -9.92
CA ALA A 48 10.57 3.01 -11.12
C ALA A 48 11.42 4.26 -10.81
N ALA A 49 11.18 4.93 -9.68
CA ALA A 49 11.98 6.06 -9.24
C ALA A 49 13.45 5.66 -8.99
N LEU A 50 13.69 4.49 -8.37
CA LEU A 50 15.04 3.98 -8.13
C LEU A 50 15.75 3.58 -9.43
N HIS A 51 15.06 2.93 -10.37
CA HIS A 51 15.61 2.58 -11.67
C HIS A 51 16.03 3.84 -12.45
N ASN A 52 15.17 4.86 -12.46
CA ASN A 52 15.45 6.14 -13.12
C ASN A 52 16.49 7.00 -12.37
N LEU A 53 16.86 6.61 -11.14
CA LEU A 53 17.92 7.27 -10.37
C LEU A 53 19.29 7.12 -11.04
N GLY A 54 19.49 6.12 -11.91
CA GLY A 54 20.74 5.93 -12.67
C GLY A 54 21.16 7.15 -13.51
N ASP A 55 20.19 7.96 -13.96
CA ASP A 55 20.41 9.23 -14.68
C ASP A 55 20.10 10.46 -13.81
N GLY A 56 19.68 10.26 -12.56
CA GLY A 56 19.25 11.31 -11.63
C GLY A 56 20.35 11.79 -10.68
N LYS A 57 20.32 13.07 -10.29
CA LYS A 57 21.18 13.61 -9.22
C LYS A 57 20.64 13.21 -7.85
N THR A 58 21.47 12.56 -7.05
CA THR A 58 21.26 12.50 -5.60
C THR A 58 21.61 13.84 -4.98
N LEU A 59 20.75 14.33 -4.08
CA LEU A 59 20.96 15.56 -3.33
C LEU A 59 21.15 15.19 -1.86
N SER A 60 22.05 15.90 -1.17
CA SER A 60 22.05 15.89 0.30
C SER A 60 20.73 16.44 0.83
N HIS A 61 20.42 16.13 2.09
CA HIS A 61 19.22 16.64 2.74
C HIS A 61 19.10 18.17 2.65
N GLU A 62 20.22 18.90 2.84
CA GLU A 62 20.25 20.36 2.78
C GLU A 62 20.04 20.90 1.36
N GLU A 63 20.62 20.25 0.34
CA GLU A 63 20.41 20.62 -1.07
C GLU A 63 18.96 20.37 -1.50
N ALA A 64 18.38 19.23 -1.10
CA ALA A 64 16.99 18.90 -1.38
C ALA A 64 16.03 19.93 -0.74
N ARG A 65 16.26 20.30 0.53
CA ARG A 65 15.46 21.33 1.20
C ARG A 65 15.53 22.68 0.51
N ARG A 66 16.73 23.11 0.10
CA ARG A 66 16.91 24.34 -0.69
C ARG A 66 16.19 24.28 -2.03
N ALA A 67 16.33 23.18 -2.77
CA ALA A 67 15.67 23.00 -4.07
C ALA A 67 14.14 23.02 -3.99
N LEU A 68 13.56 22.57 -2.87
CA LEU A 68 12.12 22.53 -2.63
C LEU A 68 11.55 23.78 -1.96
N GLY A 69 12.37 24.80 -1.69
CA GLY A 69 11.93 26.01 -0.96
C GLY A 69 11.56 25.73 0.51
N LEU A 70 12.11 24.66 1.08
CA LEU A 70 11.92 24.23 2.47
C LEU A 70 13.15 24.52 3.35
N ALA A 71 14.09 25.32 2.85
CA ALA A 71 15.19 25.81 3.67
C ALA A 71 14.67 26.95 4.55
N ASP A 72 14.90 26.82 5.86
CA ASP A 72 14.55 27.84 6.87
C ASP A 72 15.34 29.14 6.65
#